data_AF-A0A930INV6-F1
#
_entry.id   AF-A0A930INV6-F1
#
_cell.length_a   1.000
_cell.length_b   1.000
_cell.length_c   1.000
_cell.angle_alpha   90.00
_cell.angle_beta   90.00
_cell.angle_gamma   90.00
#
_symmetry.space_group_name_H-M   'P 1'
#
loop_
_entity.id
_entity.type
_entity.pdbx_description
1 polymer ?
#
loop_
_entity_poly.entity_id
_entity_poly.type
_entity_poly.pdbx_seq_one_letter_code
_entity_poly.pdbx_strand_id
1 'polypeptide(L)'
;MVKHLHSVLTLVLGFFSMAASAQAPATVTKPDDGYYRIVNARQRTDGKQYVYVTGKYAAQPNATKADATTLPGTVIHLQTKVSASNANWLDVTKLRSQGVDVINGYLNPAINKVEEELEQKLKDRLSVRLGHKAYEEIEKDIIKKWDLEMHMKPVTTSDGRTAYYAFATVPSMEPVCSFYKNYTTGALGLLFGPSVKAAVKGVSMGLFNALEANNPDKVWDEVLKLALAKIESSPYAGTDIANVVKRYINADRINQGQTYYLMSGGLKKIDNGRAYNPSDLTNTSHNEYEGTLPKFDFVNNNNTDTYFGPELPVTGDAAMWILEKVDDTNYFGVKPSTNMRGRDGKYYTTLYVDFPFQIKGDVKAYTIEGVEAKNADGYYFAKVKKLAQQGDVVPAQTAVVLECNSTNPADNQLLPTGDETPVLSNNRLCGTFFGEAINGLTVKDGTGAERNVTRDNIRAFNINTADSRNPIGFYKVKSNVTNIPGNKAFLVLTNAEAQAKGFVLEFEDGGTTGIETIENSKHSTEDGVYYDLQGRRVENPTRGVYIVNGKKVVIK
;
A
#
# COMPACT_ATOMS: atom_id res chain seq x y z
N MET A 1 14.19 20.99 19.32
CA MET A 1 15.65 21.25 18.98
C MET A 1 16.48 19.97 19.15
N VAL A 2 15.77 18.76 19.04
CA VAL A 2 15.87 17.30 18.91
C VAL A 2 14.69 16.79 18.08
N LYS A 3 14.09 17.76 17.21
CA LYS A 3 13.10 17.44 16.17
C LYS A 3 13.44 18.21 14.88
N HIS A 4 14.70 18.84 14.87
CA HIS A 4 15.07 19.68 13.70
C HIS A 4 16.41 19.20 13.13
N LEU A 5 16.88 17.97 13.58
CA LEU A 5 18.13 17.36 13.10
C LEU A 5 17.85 15.99 12.50
N HIS A 6 16.44 15.59 12.58
CA HIS A 6 15.89 14.40 11.91
C HIS A 6 15.29 14.75 10.56
N SER A 7 15.39 16.11 10.13
CA SER A 7 14.80 16.66 8.89
C SER A 7 15.90 17.02 7.90
N VAL A 8 17.24 16.86 8.37
CA VAL A 8 18.43 17.15 7.54
C VAL A 8 18.94 15.84 6.91
N LEU A 9 18.20 14.71 7.23
CA LEU A 9 18.83 13.43 6.86
C LEU A 9 17.80 12.54 6.15
N THR A 10 16.57 13.06 5.97
CA THR A 10 15.69 12.66 4.85
C THR A 10 15.92 13.55 3.64
N LEU A 11 16.91 14.48 3.75
CA LEU A 11 17.40 15.79 3.30
C LEU A 11 18.55 15.61 2.32
N VAL A 12 18.72 14.29 1.62
CA VAL A 12 19.69 14.19 0.51
C VAL A 12 19.13 13.18 -0.50
N LEU A 13 17.77 12.96 -0.42
CA LEU A 13 17.21 12.06 -1.45
C LEU A 13 15.83 12.56 -1.85
N GLY A 14 15.60 13.78 -1.80
CA GLY A 14 14.28 14.25 -2.30
C GLY A 14 14.41 15.63 -2.93
N PHE A 15 15.52 15.67 -3.71
CA PHE A 15 15.49 17.04 -4.30
C PHE A 15 15.33 16.93 -5.81
N PHE A 16 13.95 17.12 -6.43
CA PHE A 16 14.24 16.91 -7.87
C PHE A 16 13.39 17.86 -8.73
N SER A 17 14.11 18.73 -9.59
CA SER A 17 13.79 19.61 -10.72
C SER A 17 14.15 18.91 -12.05
N MET A 18 13.70 19.56 -13.43
CA MET A 18 13.45 20.31 -14.67
C MET A 18 14.03 19.53 -15.84
N ALA A 19 13.12 19.30 -16.92
CA ALA A 19 13.19 18.78 -18.29
C ALA A 19 13.24 19.94 -19.30
N ALA A 20 14.33 19.95 -20.22
CA ALA A 20 14.27 20.42 -21.63
C ALA A 20 14.27 19.21 -22.58
N SER A 21 13.21 19.15 -23.44
CA SER A 21 12.47 19.38 -24.71
C SER A 21 12.69 18.20 -25.66
N ALA A 22 11.54 17.75 -26.30
CA ALA A 22 10.52 17.93 -27.35
C ALA A 22 10.48 16.67 -28.23
N GLN A 23 9.25 16.01 -28.13
CA GLN A 23 8.52 15.48 -29.30
C GLN A 23 7.06 15.92 -29.26
N ALA A 24 6.58 16.74 -30.28
CA ALA A 24 5.24 17.16 -30.75
C ALA A 24 4.13 16.27 -30.17
N PRO A 25 2.96 16.91 -29.53
CA PRO A 25 2.04 16.35 -28.55
C PRO A 25 0.95 15.49 -29.21
N ALA A 26 1.16 14.18 -29.22
CA ALA A 26 -0.07 13.35 -29.18
C ALA A 26 -0.91 13.66 -27.93
N THR A 27 -2.07 14.43 -28.06
CA THR A 27 -3.02 14.64 -26.95
C THR A 27 -2.90 13.52 -25.90
N VAL A 28 -2.06 13.77 -24.89
CA VAL A 28 -1.89 12.84 -23.74
C VAL A 28 -3.27 12.53 -23.15
N THR A 29 -3.77 11.31 -23.38
CA THR A 29 -5.00 10.88 -22.68
C THR A 29 -4.67 10.54 -21.21
N LYS A 30 -5.11 11.42 -20.40
CA LYS A 30 -4.86 11.31 -18.95
C LYS A 30 -5.88 10.35 -18.31
N PRO A 31 -5.33 9.47 -17.39
CA PRO A 31 -6.31 8.64 -16.69
C PRO A 31 -7.16 9.48 -15.72
N ASP A 32 -8.47 9.09 -15.61
CA ASP A 32 -9.34 9.82 -14.65
C ASP A 32 -8.93 9.50 -13.21
N ASP A 33 -9.22 10.43 -12.35
CA ASP A 33 -9.08 10.14 -10.91
C ASP A 33 -9.91 8.90 -10.52
N GLY A 34 -9.18 8.02 -9.81
CA GLY A 34 -9.98 6.84 -9.41
C GLY A 34 -9.05 5.71 -8.92
N TYR A 35 -9.64 4.52 -8.86
CA TYR A 35 -8.90 3.36 -8.31
C TYR A 35 -8.45 2.44 -9.46
N TYR A 36 -7.15 2.09 -9.33
CA TYR A 36 -6.55 1.31 -10.43
C TYR A 36 -5.70 0.18 -9.84
N ARG A 37 -5.50 -0.76 -10.74
CA ARG A 37 -4.36 -1.66 -10.52
C ARG A 37 -3.20 -1.32 -11.46
N ILE A 38 -2.03 -1.49 -10.91
CA ILE A 38 -0.85 -1.19 -11.76
C ILE A 38 -0.21 -2.50 -12.20
N VAL A 39 -0.06 -2.58 -13.54
CA VAL A 39 0.34 -3.89 -14.10
C VAL A 39 1.61 -3.67 -14.93
N ASN A 40 2.57 -4.56 -14.65
CA ASN A 40 3.73 -4.49 -15.57
C ASN A 40 3.36 -4.99 -16.98
N ALA A 41 3.88 -4.31 -17.97
CA ALA A 41 3.45 -4.58 -19.37
C ALA A 41 4.12 -5.85 -19.90
N ARG A 42 5.21 -6.20 -19.25
CA ARG A 42 5.85 -7.45 -19.72
C ARG A 42 5.23 -8.66 -18.99
N GLN A 43 4.90 -9.65 -19.79
CA GLN A 43 4.31 -10.88 -19.17
C GLN A 43 5.43 -11.79 -18.65
N ARG A 44 5.13 -12.25 -17.46
CA ARG A 44 6.14 -13.15 -16.88
C ARG A 44 5.59 -14.58 -16.86
N THR A 45 6.61 -15.43 -16.77
CA THR A 45 6.18 -16.85 -16.85
C THR A 45 5.52 -17.29 -15.55
N ASP A 46 5.90 -16.59 -14.44
CA ASP A 46 5.28 -16.99 -13.16
C ASP A 46 3.93 -16.31 -12.94
N GLY A 47 3.48 -15.46 -13.86
CA GLY A 47 2.12 -14.85 -13.81
C GLY A 47 2.09 -13.61 -12.91
N LYS A 48 3.19 -13.31 -12.17
CA LYS A 48 3.22 -12.13 -11.29
C LYS A 48 3.53 -10.85 -12.07
N GLN A 49 2.57 -9.88 -11.94
CA GLN A 49 2.75 -8.65 -12.75
C GLN A 49 2.06 -7.47 -12.06
N TYR A 50 1.36 -7.79 -11.02
CA TYR A 50 0.55 -6.71 -10.42
C TYR A 50 1.28 -6.18 -9.17
N VAL A 51 1.27 -4.87 -9.15
CA VAL A 51 1.90 -4.26 -7.95
C VAL A 51 1.05 -4.55 -6.72
N TYR A 52 1.76 -5.02 -5.65
CA TYR A 52 1.10 -5.38 -4.39
C TYR A 52 1.81 -4.66 -3.23
N VAL A 53 1.01 -3.88 -2.57
CA VAL A 53 1.57 -3.07 -1.45
C VAL A 53 1.44 -3.89 -0.15
N THR A 54 2.59 -4.07 0.48
CA THR A 54 2.53 -4.97 1.67
C THR A 54 3.01 -4.22 2.91
N GLY A 55 3.39 -3.00 2.66
CA GLY A 55 3.81 -2.22 3.84
C GLY A 55 3.81 -0.72 3.52
N LYS A 56 4.14 0.00 4.58
CA LYS A 56 4.09 1.47 4.44
C LYS A 56 5.08 1.96 3.37
N TYR A 57 6.18 1.27 3.23
CA TYR A 57 7.18 1.65 2.21
C TYR A 57 7.60 0.43 1.41
N ALA A 58 6.61 -0.49 1.30
CA ALA A 58 7.03 -1.72 0.60
C ALA A 58 5.96 -2.12 -0.43
N ALA A 59 6.49 -2.26 -1.62
CA ALA A 59 5.61 -2.77 -2.69
C ALA A 59 6.46 -3.45 -3.77
N GLN A 60 5.77 -4.56 -4.33
CA GLN A 60 6.43 -5.23 -5.46
C GLN A 60 5.39 -5.70 -6.48
N PRO A 61 5.86 -5.79 -7.71
CA PRO A 61 4.93 -6.36 -8.70
C PRO A 61 4.88 -7.89 -8.63
N ASN A 62 4.43 -8.37 -7.54
CA ASN A 62 4.60 -9.82 -7.34
C ASN A 62 3.23 -10.49 -7.11
N ALA A 63 2.15 -9.73 -7.45
CA ALA A 63 0.84 -10.40 -7.39
C ALA A 63 0.43 -10.93 -8.76
N THR A 64 -0.26 -12.09 -8.71
CA THR A 64 -0.85 -12.63 -9.97
C THR A 64 -2.19 -11.94 -10.27
N LYS A 65 -2.68 -12.19 -11.42
CA LYS A 65 -4.00 -11.63 -11.78
C LYS A 65 -5.09 -12.13 -10.82
N ALA A 66 -5.03 -13.40 -10.50
CA ALA A 66 -6.05 -13.94 -9.55
C ALA A 66 -5.91 -13.28 -8.17
N ASP A 67 -4.65 -13.13 -7.69
CA ASP A 67 -4.44 -12.45 -6.39
C ASP A 67 -4.94 -11.00 -6.43
N ALA A 68 -4.76 -10.36 -7.54
CA ALA A 68 -5.04 -8.91 -7.63
C ALA A 68 -6.54 -8.62 -7.45
N THR A 69 -7.36 -9.67 -7.64
CA THR A 69 -8.81 -9.39 -7.54
C THR A 69 -9.28 -9.48 -6.09
N THR A 70 -8.43 -9.95 -5.23
CA THR A 70 -8.96 -10.13 -3.85
C THR A 70 -8.04 -9.44 -2.85
N LEU A 71 -6.83 -9.06 -3.26
CA LEU A 71 -5.93 -8.44 -2.28
C LEU A 71 -6.08 -6.92 -2.30
N PRO A 72 -6.40 -6.40 -1.12
CA PRO A 72 -6.64 -4.95 -1.04
C PRO A 72 -5.39 -4.15 -1.43
N GLY A 73 -4.22 -4.68 -1.13
CA GLY A 73 -2.95 -3.96 -1.44
C GLY A 73 -2.74 -3.78 -2.95
N THR A 74 -3.58 -4.35 -3.78
CA THR A 74 -3.44 -4.13 -5.24
C THR A 74 -4.33 -2.97 -5.69
N VAL A 75 -5.21 -2.45 -4.87
CA VAL A 75 -6.09 -1.34 -5.26
C VAL A 75 -5.40 -0.02 -4.88
N ILE A 76 -5.23 0.86 -5.94
CA ILE A 76 -4.43 2.10 -5.73
C ILE A 76 -5.27 3.29 -6.23
N HIS A 77 -5.36 4.24 -5.34
CA HIS A 77 -5.97 5.51 -5.80
C HIS A 77 -4.94 6.39 -6.50
N LEU A 78 -5.28 6.68 -7.76
CA LEU A 78 -4.32 7.46 -8.57
C LEU A 78 -5.01 8.72 -9.12
N GLN A 79 -4.27 9.78 -8.89
CA GLN A 79 -4.68 11.05 -9.53
C GLN A 79 -3.49 11.72 -10.21
N THR A 80 -3.85 12.16 -11.47
CA THR A 80 -2.75 12.81 -12.22
C THR A 80 -3.26 14.12 -12.82
N LYS A 81 -2.24 14.93 -13.20
CA LYS A 81 -2.55 16.20 -13.93
C LYS A 81 -1.48 16.42 -14.99
N VAL A 82 -2.04 17.01 -16.11
CA VAL A 82 -1.02 17.33 -17.13
C VAL A 82 0.02 18.26 -16.52
N SER A 83 1.29 17.89 -16.78
CA SER A 83 2.37 18.69 -16.19
C SER A 83 2.36 20.13 -16.71
N ALA A 84 2.65 21.05 -15.73
CA ALA A 84 2.68 22.48 -16.14
C ALA A 84 3.93 22.78 -16.95
N SER A 85 4.93 21.93 -16.74
CA SER A 85 6.23 22.24 -17.37
C SER A 85 6.42 21.44 -18.66
N ASN A 86 5.51 20.43 -18.82
CA ASN A 86 5.63 19.62 -20.05
C ASN A 86 4.27 19.01 -20.41
N ALA A 87 3.81 19.32 -21.60
CA ALA A 87 2.43 18.93 -21.97
C ALA A 87 2.37 17.45 -22.34
N ASN A 88 3.54 16.80 -22.39
CA ASN A 88 3.54 15.38 -22.81
C ASN A 88 3.64 14.46 -21.59
N TRP A 89 3.74 15.11 -20.44
CA TRP A 89 3.80 14.25 -19.25
C TRP A 89 2.61 14.55 -18.32
N LEU A 90 2.50 13.54 -17.39
CA LEU A 90 1.48 13.70 -16.32
C LEU A 90 2.20 13.74 -14.96
N ASP A 91 1.74 14.80 -14.15
CA ASP A 91 2.21 14.77 -12.76
C ASP A 91 1.30 13.92 -11.87
N VAL A 92 2.01 13.05 -11.13
CA VAL A 92 1.20 12.27 -10.18
C VAL A 92 0.93 13.12 -8.93
N THR A 93 -0.34 13.29 -8.72
CA THR A 93 -0.66 14.24 -7.59
C THR A 93 -1.21 13.44 -6.41
N LYS A 94 -1.57 12.18 -6.66
CA LYS A 94 -1.95 11.29 -5.54
C LYS A 94 -1.66 9.84 -5.94
N LEU A 95 -1.07 9.18 -5.04
CA LEU A 95 -0.80 7.73 -5.13
C LEU A 95 -0.94 7.10 -3.74
N ARG A 96 -2.15 6.49 -3.59
CA ARG A 96 -2.46 6.05 -2.21
C ARG A 96 -2.93 4.60 -2.23
N SER A 97 -2.47 3.90 -1.25
CA SER A 97 -2.94 2.52 -1.01
C SER A 97 -2.71 2.15 0.47
N GLN A 98 -3.67 1.40 0.91
CA GLN A 98 -3.59 0.83 2.28
C GLN A 98 -3.25 1.91 3.31
N GLY A 99 -3.91 3.15 3.05
CA GLY A 99 -3.85 4.20 4.08
C GLY A 99 -2.58 5.04 3.95
N VAL A 100 -1.82 4.68 2.90
CA VAL A 100 -0.59 5.49 2.74
C VAL A 100 -0.67 6.26 1.41
N ASP A 101 -0.55 7.62 1.64
CA ASP A 101 -0.42 8.50 0.45
C ASP A 101 1.04 8.97 0.30
N VAL A 102 1.63 8.36 -0.74
CA VAL A 102 3.09 8.53 -0.82
C VAL A 102 3.42 9.95 -1.33
N ILE A 103 2.53 10.52 -2.15
CA ILE A 103 2.89 11.84 -2.71
C ILE A 103 2.62 12.93 -1.66
N ASN A 104 1.53 12.94 -1.04
CA ASN A 104 1.15 14.08 -0.18
C ASN A 104 1.54 13.81 1.28
N GLY A 105 1.64 12.58 1.59
CA GLY A 105 1.90 12.25 3.00
C GLY A 105 3.40 12.16 3.29
N TYR A 106 4.23 11.97 2.17
CA TYR A 106 5.66 11.73 2.46
C TYR A 106 6.53 12.60 1.55
N LEU A 107 6.28 12.45 0.28
CA LEU A 107 7.23 13.07 -0.66
C LEU A 107 7.15 14.60 -0.62
N ASN A 108 5.95 15.17 -0.75
CA ASN A 108 5.86 16.64 -0.83
C ASN A 108 6.31 17.31 0.47
N PRO A 109 5.83 16.82 1.57
CA PRO A 109 6.30 17.44 2.82
C PRO A 109 7.82 17.36 2.96
N ALA A 110 8.31 16.23 2.61
CA ALA A 110 9.78 16.13 2.69
C ALA A 110 10.46 17.13 1.75
N ILE A 111 9.98 17.28 0.57
CA ILE A 111 10.58 18.24 -0.39
C ILE A 111 10.43 19.68 0.14
N ASN A 112 9.33 19.97 0.69
CA ASN A 112 9.12 21.35 1.19
C ASN A 112 10.08 21.68 2.33
N LYS A 113 10.30 20.70 3.15
CA LYS A 113 11.23 20.97 4.27
C LYS A 113 12.64 21.25 3.75
N VAL A 114 13.01 20.55 2.79
CA VAL A 114 14.36 20.78 2.25
C VAL A 114 14.41 22.12 1.52
N GLU A 115 13.46 22.36 0.71
CA GLU A 115 13.46 23.64 -0.03
C GLU A 115 13.51 24.83 0.94
N GLU A 116 12.78 24.71 2.02
CA GLU A 116 12.75 25.84 2.97
C GLU A 116 14.12 26.01 3.65
N GLU A 117 14.72 24.87 3.98
CA GLU A 117 16.06 24.97 4.63
C GLU A 117 17.11 25.50 3.65
N LEU A 118 17.11 24.94 2.49
CA LEU A 118 18.06 25.44 1.49
C LEU A 118 17.85 26.95 1.24
N GLU A 119 16.62 27.32 1.10
CA GLU A 119 16.37 28.76 0.84
C GLU A 119 16.87 29.61 2.01
N GLN A 120 16.71 29.15 3.18
CA GLN A 120 17.16 29.94 4.34
C GLN A 120 18.68 30.02 4.38
N LYS A 121 19.35 28.96 4.10
CA LYS A 121 20.83 28.99 4.14
C LYS A 121 21.39 29.86 3.01
N LEU A 122 20.75 29.73 1.90
CA LEU A 122 21.23 30.58 0.78
C LEU A 122 20.99 32.06 1.10
N LYS A 123 19.86 32.37 1.63
CA LYS A 123 19.60 33.78 1.99
C LYS A 123 20.60 34.27 3.04
N ASP A 124 20.95 33.48 4.02
CA ASP A 124 21.88 33.91 5.09
C ASP A 124 23.29 34.12 4.54
N ARG A 125 23.65 33.31 3.59
CA ARG A 125 25.06 33.34 3.17
C ARG A 125 25.25 34.28 1.97
N LEU A 126 24.23 34.39 1.13
CA LEU A 126 24.45 35.14 -0.13
C LEU A 126 23.89 36.56 0.01
N SER A 127 22.81 36.74 0.74
CA SER A 127 22.26 38.11 0.89
C SER A 127 23.22 38.99 1.70
N VAL A 128 24.00 38.48 2.51
CA VAL A 128 24.94 39.28 3.33
C VAL A 128 26.23 39.52 2.53
N ARG A 129 26.59 38.71 1.57
CA ARG A 129 27.93 38.77 0.96
C ARG A 129 27.84 39.20 -0.50
N LEU A 130 26.69 38.94 -1.27
CA LEU A 130 26.67 39.17 -2.74
C LEU A 130 25.46 40.00 -3.12
N GLY A 131 24.57 40.40 -2.04
CA GLY A 131 23.38 41.25 -2.30
C GLY A 131 22.15 40.41 -2.67
N HIS A 132 20.86 40.86 -2.38
CA HIS A 132 19.52 40.27 -2.56
C HIS A 132 19.29 39.83 -4.02
N LYS A 133 19.99 40.36 -5.05
CA LYS A 133 19.79 40.07 -6.49
C LYS A 133 20.46 38.74 -6.87
N ALA A 134 21.53 38.30 -6.28
CA ALA A 134 22.20 36.99 -6.51
C ALA A 134 21.33 35.83 -5.98
N TYR A 135 20.73 36.05 -4.90
CA TYR A 135 19.77 35.03 -4.41
C TYR A 135 18.61 34.86 -5.38
N GLU A 136 18.04 35.96 -5.86
CA GLU A 136 16.89 35.85 -6.79
C GLU A 136 17.29 35.10 -8.07
N GLU A 137 18.53 35.24 -8.41
CA GLU A 137 18.98 34.57 -9.65
C GLU A 137 19.22 33.07 -9.38
N ILE A 138 19.66 32.67 -8.19
CA ILE A 138 19.83 31.25 -7.83
C ILE A 138 18.45 30.59 -7.66
N GLU A 139 17.70 31.34 -7.00
CA GLU A 139 16.33 30.81 -6.84
C GLU A 139 15.64 30.61 -8.19
N LYS A 140 15.73 31.51 -9.10
CA LYS A 140 15.00 31.42 -10.39
C LYS A 140 15.72 30.47 -11.36
N ASP A 141 17.03 30.49 -11.34
CA ASP A 141 17.76 29.87 -12.48
C ASP A 141 18.30 28.50 -12.07
N ILE A 142 18.18 28.27 -10.75
CA ILE A 142 18.70 26.93 -10.35
C ILE A 142 17.62 26.19 -9.58
N ILE A 143 17.04 26.78 -8.49
CA ILE A 143 16.14 26.03 -7.58
C ILE A 143 14.77 25.84 -8.24
N LYS A 144 14.24 26.87 -8.91
CA LYS A 144 12.88 26.72 -9.49
C LYS A 144 12.92 25.84 -10.74
N LYS A 145 14.03 25.65 -11.30
CA LYS A 145 14.08 24.82 -12.52
C LYS A 145 14.24 23.33 -12.16
N TRP A 146 14.51 23.08 -10.83
CA TRP A 146 14.51 21.66 -10.47
C TRP A 146 13.15 21.05 -10.40
N ASP A 147 12.81 19.99 -11.17
CA ASP A 147 11.56 19.22 -11.16
C ASP A 147 11.63 18.06 -10.14
N LEU A 148 10.84 18.15 -9.09
CA LEU A 148 10.95 17.13 -8.01
C LEU A 148 9.70 16.27 -7.96
N GLU A 149 9.00 16.38 -9.06
CA GLU A 149 7.71 15.65 -9.05
C GLU A 149 7.89 14.28 -9.72
N MET A 150 6.98 13.35 -9.36
CA MET A 150 6.89 12.07 -10.11
C MET A 150 5.99 12.23 -11.34
N HIS A 151 6.51 11.60 -12.44
CA HIS A 151 5.75 11.82 -13.69
C HIS A 151 5.37 10.48 -14.32
N MET A 152 4.37 10.67 -15.16
CA MET A 152 4.04 9.57 -16.07
C MET A 152 4.00 10.07 -17.51
N LYS A 153 4.51 9.10 -18.33
CA LYS A 153 4.46 9.46 -19.75
C LYS A 153 3.74 8.35 -20.53
N PRO A 154 2.63 8.77 -21.26
CA PRO A 154 1.93 7.74 -22.04
C PRO A 154 2.83 7.16 -23.16
N VAL A 155 2.73 5.84 -23.30
CA VAL A 155 3.51 5.14 -24.34
C VAL A 155 2.70 3.93 -24.82
N THR A 156 3.28 3.27 -25.88
CA THR A 156 2.60 2.06 -26.38
C THR A 156 3.57 0.86 -26.32
N THR A 157 2.96 -0.21 -25.73
CA THR A 157 3.82 -1.41 -25.66
C THR A 157 4.10 -1.97 -27.06
N SER A 158 5.05 -2.94 -27.08
CA SER A 158 5.45 -3.53 -28.38
C SER A 158 4.27 -4.26 -29.04
N ASP A 159 3.29 -4.64 -28.18
CA ASP A 159 2.13 -5.34 -28.78
C ASP A 159 0.93 -4.39 -28.93
N GLY A 160 1.04 -3.10 -28.72
CA GLY A 160 0.02 -2.11 -29.12
C GLY A 160 -0.87 -1.71 -27.93
N ARG A 161 -0.61 -2.08 -26.65
CA ARG A 161 -1.44 -1.68 -25.50
C ARG A 161 -1.03 -0.30 -24.96
N THR A 162 -2.03 0.38 -24.44
CA THR A 162 -1.72 1.67 -23.80
C THR A 162 -0.99 1.43 -22.47
N ALA A 163 0.17 2.21 -22.29
CA ALA A 163 0.98 2.05 -21.07
C ALA A 163 1.65 3.39 -20.71
N TYR A 164 2.38 3.25 -19.60
CA TYR A 164 2.99 4.51 -19.15
C TYR A 164 4.41 4.22 -18.64
N TYR A 165 5.27 5.11 -19.04
CA TYR A 165 6.48 5.16 -18.19
C TYR A 165 6.21 5.92 -16.90
N ALA A 166 6.66 5.35 -15.78
CA ALA A 166 6.75 6.13 -14.51
C ALA A 166 8.21 6.54 -14.27
N PHE A 167 8.33 7.85 -14.06
CA PHE A 167 9.75 8.24 -14.05
C PHE A 167 9.93 9.50 -13.21
N ALA A 168 11.27 9.63 -12.87
CA ALA A 168 11.74 10.88 -12.25
C ALA A 168 13.11 11.27 -12.82
N THR A 169 13.41 12.61 -12.70
CA THR A 169 14.67 13.07 -13.31
C THR A 169 15.57 13.67 -12.23
N VAL A 170 16.88 13.15 -12.41
CA VAL A 170 17.91 13.79 -11.56
C VAL A 170 18.32 15.15 -12.17
N PRO A 171 18.36 16.20 -11.35
CA PRO A 171 18.66 17.52 -11.91
C PRO A 171 20.08 17.58 -12.50
N SER A 172 20.15 18.54 -13.47
CA SER A 172 21.48 18.78 -14.06
C SER A 172 22.30 19.72 -13.17
N MET A 173 23.70 19.38 -13.19
CA MET A 173 24.55 20.29 -12.38
C MET A 173 25.11 21.41 -13.26
N GLU A 174 24.61 21.49 -14.42
CA GLU A 174 25.11 22.54 -15.34
C GLU A 174 24.76 23.94 -14.83
N PRO A 175 23.57 24.08 -14.37
CA PRO A 175 23.24 25.45 -13.90
C PRO A 175 24.12 25.87 -12.71
N VAL A 176 24.48 24.97 -11.92
CA VAL A 176 25.37 25.34 -10.80
C VAL A 176 26.75 25.71 -11.34
N CYS A 177 27.21 24.93 -12.28
CA CYS A 177 28.52 25.28 -12.88
C CYS A 177 28.46 26.63 -13.58
N SER A 178 27.37 26.83 -14.23
CA SER A 178 27.27 28.11 -14.96
C SER A 178 27.24 29.28 -13.98
N PHE A 179 26.50 29.05 -12.90
CA PHE A 179 26.44 30.14 -11.90
C PHE A 179 27.84 30.42 -11.34
N TYR A 180 28.51 29.38 -10.96
CA TYR A 180 29.86 29.57 -10.40
C TYR A 180 30.78 30.28 -11.40
N LYS A 181 30.75 29.89 -12.62
CA LYS A 181 31.61 30.53 -13.64
C LYS A 181 31.23 32.01 -13.84
N ASN A 182 29.98 32.24 -13.80
CA ASN A 182 29.53 33.63 -14.02
C ASN A 182 30.06 34.57 -12.92
N TYR A 183 30.26 34.06 -11.71
CA TYR A 183 30.60 34.97 -10.61
C TYR A 183 32.08 34.81 -10.24
N THR A 184 32.71 33.96 -11.02
CA THR A 184 34.15 33.85 -10.67
C THR A 184 35.00 34.25 -11.87
N THR A 185 34.28 34.51 -12.97
CA THR A 185 35.07 34.92 -14.15
C THR A 185 34.49 36.23 -14.70
N GLY A 186 35.32 37.04 -15.44
CA GLY A 186 34.81 38.28 -16.07
C GLY A 186 34.64 39.41 -15.04
N ALA A 187 33.87 40.46 -15.34
CA ALA A 187 33.75 41.69 -14.52
C ALA A 187 33.16 41.38 -13.14
N LEU A 188 32.24 40.50 -13.09
CA LEU A 188 31.67 40.11 -11.78
C LEU A 188 32.65 39.24 -10.99
N GLY A 189 33.43 38.45 -11.64
CA GLY A 189 34.49 37.63 -11.01
C GLY A 189 35.54 38.49 -10.30
N LEU A 190 35.82 39.73 -10.86
CA LEU A 190 36.81 40.61 -10.19
C LEU A 190 36.24 41.15 -8.88
N LEU A 191 34.95 41.25 -8.88
CA LEU A 191 34.32 41.89 -7.71
C LEU A 191 33.95 40.84 -6.66
N PHE A 192 33.55 39.65 -7.09
CA PHE A 192 32.96 38.72 -6.10
C PHE A 192 33.72 37.40 -6.13
N GLY A 193 34.61 37.17 -7.12
CA GLY A 193 35.32 35.89 -7.38
C GLY A 193 36.02 35.38 -6.13
N PRO A 194 36.84 36.20 -5.44
CA PRO A 194 37.58 35.69 -4.27
C PRO A 194 36.64 35.22 -3.16
N SER A 195 35.54 35.93 -2.93
CA SER A 195 34.60 35.53 -1.86
C SER A 195 33.85 34.25 -2.23
N VAL A 196 33.47 34.10 -3.49
CA VAL A 196 32.73 32.90 -3.93
C VAL A 196 33.66 31.69 -3.90
N LYS A 197 34.90 31.88 -4.33
CA LYS A 197 35.85 30.75 -4.33
C LYS A 197 36.18 30.33 -2.89
N ALA A 198 36.34 31.31 -2.03
CA ALA A 198 36.61 30.98 -0.61
C ALA A 198 35.41 30.26 0.02
N ALA A 199 34.23 30.74 -0.34
CA ALA A 199 33.02 30.10 0.22
C ALA A 199 32.91 28.63 -0.23
N VAL A 200 33.19 28.35 -1.53
CA VAL A 200 33.04 26.96 -2.02
C VAL A 200 34.16 26.10 -1.43
N LYS A 201 35.41 26.70 -1.26
CA LYS A 201 36.51 25.92 -0.64
C LYS A 201 36.16 25.56 0.80
N GLY A 202 35.41 26.52 1.37
CA GLY A 202 35.01 26.26 2.77
C GLY A 202 34.03 25.09 2.88
N VAL A 203 33.38 24.84 1.81
CA VAL A 203 32.45 23.69 1.85
C VAL A 203 33.23 22.39 1.60
N SER A 204 33.99 22.34 0.52
CA SER A 204 34.82 21.16 0.22
C SER A 204 35.81 21.51 -0.89
N MET A 205 37.07 21.01 -0.60
CA MET A 205 38.08 21.26 -1.65
C MET A 205 37.73 20.45 -2.93
N GLY A 206 37.18 19.28 -2.79
CA GLY A 206 36.72 18.48 -3.96
C GLY A 206 35.66 19.22 -4.78
N LEU A 207 34.69 19.77 -4.10
CA LEU A 207 33.64 20.52 -4.83
C LEU A 207 34.24 21.74 -5.54
N PHE A 208 35.07 22.40 -4.91
CA PHE A 208 35.73 23.56 -5.56
C PHE A 208 36.46 23.13 -6.83
N ASN A 209 37.27 22.07 -6.68
CA ASN A 209 38.01 21.61 -7.87
C ASN A 209 37.06 21.20 -8.99
N ALA A 210 36.02 20.56 -8.60
CA ALA A 210 35.05 20.14 -9.65
C ALA A 210 34.42 21.37 -10.35
N LEU A 211 34.07 22.36 -9.59
CA LEU A 211 33.46 23.57 -10.18
C LEU A 211 34.48 24.34 -11.02
N GLU A 212 35.80 24.29 -10.58
CA GLU A 212 36.83 24.96 -11.39
C GLU A 212 37.02 24.23 -12.74
N ALA A 213 36.81 22.96 -12.68
CA ALA A 213 36.96 22.16 -13.91
C ALA A 213 35.73 22.28 -14.80
N ASN A 214 34.68 22.95 -14.25
CA ASN A 214 33.40 23.11 -14.99
C ASN A 214 32.89 21.76 -15.50
N ASN A 215 32.95 20.79 -14.58
CA ASN A 215 32.50 19.43 -14.91
C ASN A 215 31.31 19.05 -14.03
N PRO A 216 30.12 19.01 -14.57
CA PRO A 216 28.89 18.78 -13.80
C PRO A 216 28.86 17.37 -13.20
N ASP A 217 29.36 16.41 -13.91
CA ASP A 217 29.38 15.05 -13.33
C ASP A 217 30.25 14.99 -12.08
N LYS A 218 31.43 15.68 -12.15
CA LYS A 218 32.29 15.66 -10.95
C LYS A 218 31.66 16.46 -9.80
N VAL A 219 31.01 17.60 -10.22
CA VAL A 219 30.29 18.36 -9.16
C VAL A 219 29.24 17.47 -8.50
N TRP A 220 28.53 16.76 -9.30
CA TRP A 220 27.47 15.87 -8.75
C TRP A 220 28.11 14.80 -7.86
N ASP A 221 29.18 14.22 -8.26
CA ASP A 221 29.84 13.19 -7.43
C ASP A 221 30.21 13.76 -6.05
N GLU A 222 30.74 15.00 -6.12
CA GLU A 222 31.14 15.58 -4.83
C GLU A 222 29.92 15.90 -3.95
N VAL A 223 28.90 16.33 -4.61
CA VAL A 223 27.68 16.63 -3.83
C VAL A 223 27.16 15.34 -3.20
N LEU A 224 27.14 14.25 -3.92
CA LEU A 224 26.63 12.99 -3.34
C LEU A 224 27.51 12.54 -2.18
N LYS A 225 28.79 12.80 -2.30
CA LYS A 225 29.69 12.42 -1.19
C LYS A 225 29.37 13.23 0.07
N LEU A 226 29.21 14.49 -0.16
CA LEU A 226 28.89 15.33 1.01
C LEU A 226 27.54 14.94 1.62
N ALA A 227 26.65 14.64 0.73
CA ALA A 227 25.32 14.23 1.25
C ALA A 227 25.43 12.91 2.04
N LEU A 228 26.15 12.04 1.49
CA LEU A 228 26.29 10.74 2.18
C LEU A 228 26.98 10.94 3.55
N ALA A 229 28.00 11.70 3.59
CA ALA A 229 28.68 11.98 4.87
C ALA A 229 27.71 12.55 5.91
N LYS A 230 26.89 13.38 5.44
CA LYS A 230 25.91 13.96 6.39
C LYS A 230 24.91 12.89 6.88
N ILE A 231 24.56 12.04 5.96
CA ILE A 231 23.62 10.96 6.37
C ILE A 231 24.32 10.07 7.41
N GLU A 232 25.53 9.86 7.15
CA GLU A 232 26.23 8.90 8.04
C GLU A 232 26.46 9.52 9.42
N SER A 233 26.49 10.80 9.44
CA SER A 233 26.77 11.42 10.75
C SER A 233 25.47 11.78 11.47
N SER A 234 24.37 11.38 10.85
CA SER A 234 23.08 11.77 11.47
C SER A 234 22.58 10.62 12.36
N PRO A 235 21.69 10.95 13.30
CA PRO A 235 21.13 9.91 14.17
C PRO A 235 20.33 8.88 13.37
N TYR A 236 20.28 9.05 12.07
CA TYR A 236 19.40 8.18 11.28
C TYR A 236 20.25 7.29 10.36
N ALA A 237 21.47 7.29 10.54
CA ALA A 237 22.42 6.60 9.63
C ALA A 237 22.08 5.10 9.58
N GLY A 238 21.32 4.61 10.57
CA GLY A 238 21.08 3.15 10.64
C GLY A 238 19.66 2.78 10.21
N THR A 239 18.96 3.86 9.71
CA THR A 239 17.57 3.52 9.30
C THR A 239 17.56 2.82 7.94
N ASP A 240 16.56 2.05 7.72
CA ASP A 240 16.39 1.32 6.45
C ASP A 240 16.44 2.26 5.25
N ILE A 241 15.92 3.38 5.44
CA ILE A 241 15.90 4.32 4.30
C ILE A 241 17.31 4.88 4.06
N ALA A 242 18.10 5.15 5.08
CA ALA A 242 19.48 5.65 4.90
C ALA A 242 20.35 4.57 4.24
N ASN A 243 20.09 3.40 4.63
CA ASN A 243 20.89 2.31 4.01
C ASN A 243 20.54 2.15 2.53
N VAL A 244 19.27 2.35 2.22
CA VAL A 244 18.88 2.28 0.79
C VAL A 244 19.56 3.41 0.01
N VAL A 245 19.54 4.50 0.52
CA VAL A 245 20.16 5.65 -0.19
C VAL A 245 21.66 5.41 -0.35
N LYS A 246 22.29 4.90 0.63
CA LYS A 246 23.75 4.63 0.57
C LYS A 246 24.06 3.62 -0.53
N ARG A 247 23.27 2.67 -0.60
CA ARG A 247 23.52 1.62 -1.61
C ARG A 247 23.45 2.20 -3.03
N TYR A 248 22.51 3.06 -3.20
CA TYR A 248 22.39 3.60 -4.58
C TYR A 248 23.55 4.56 -4.89
N ILE A 249 23.93 5.33 -3.88
CA ILE A 249 25.03 6.29 -4.13
C ILE A 249 26.34 5.50 -4.33
N ASN A 250 26.55 4.44 -3.53
CA ASN A 250 27.81 3.69 -3.62
C ASN A 250 27.89 2.91 -4.94
N ALA A 251 26.73 2.65 -5.47
CA ALA A 251 26.76 1.87 -6.74
C ALA A 251 26.85 2.81 -7.94
N ASP A 252 27.06 4.08 -7.71
CA ASP A 252 27.13 5.10 -8.79
C ASP A 252 25.99 4.92 -9.79
N ARG A 253 24.89 4.77 -9.31
CA ARG A 253 23.77 4.42 -10.22
C ARG A 253 22.90 5.66 -10.46
N ILE A 254 23.34 6.82 -9.85
CA ILE A 254 22.49 8.01 -10.07
C ILE A 254 23.37 9.09 -10.72
N ASN A 255 22.92 9.46 -11.88
CA ASN A 255 23.74 10.44 -12.62
C ASN A 255 22.93 11.73 -12.87
N GLN A 256 23.70 12.89 -12.80
CA GLN A 256 22.99 14.17 -12.98
C GLN A 256 22.48 14.34 -14.41
N GLY A 257 21.29 14.82 -14.55
CA GLY A 257 20.72 15.18 -15.87
C GLY A 257 20.03 13.99 -16.53
N GLN A 258 20.00 12.85 -15.75
CA GLN A 258 19.39 11.66 -16.39
C GLN A 258 18.01 11.39 -15.78
N THR A 259 17.23 10.74 -16.62
CA THR A 259 15.88 10.33 -16.18
C THR A 259 15.87 8.82 -15.91
N TYR A 260 15.17 8.54 -14.83
CA TYR A 260 15.12 7.12 -14.46
C TYR A 260 13.67 6.61 -14.50
N TYR A 261 13.57 5.41 -15.03
CA TYR A 261 12.23 4.82 -15.23
C TYR A 261 12.11 3.57 -14.37
N LEU A 262 10.92 3.59 -13.75
CA LEU A 262 10.63 2.37 -12.96
C LEU A 262 10.44 1.15 -13.86
N MET A 263 10.97 0.04 -13.40
CA MET A 263 10.79 -1.20 -14.17
C MET A 263 10.53 -2.37 -13.22
N SER A 264 9.98 -3.44 -13.87
CA SER A 264 9.92 -4.70 -13.12
C SER A 264 11.05 -5.63 -13.57
N GLY A 265 11.68 -6.30 -12.54
CA GLY A 265 12.83 -7.17 -12.84
C GLY A 265 14.16 -6.48 -12.52
N GLY A 266 15.17 -6.90 -13.18
CA GLY A 266 16.51 -6.31 -12.94
C GLY A 266 17.26 -6.08 -14.25
N LEU A 267 18.37 -5.39 -14.02
CA LEU A 267 19.29 -5.18 -15.17
C LEU A 267 20.66 -5.75 -14.83
N LYS A 268 21.09 -6.59 -15.68
CA LYS A 268 22.45 -7.16 -15.49
C LYS A 268 23.44 -6.55 -16.49
N LYS A 269 24.65 -6.11 -15.85
CA LYS A 269 25.71 -5.60 -16.76
C LYS A 269 26.70 -6.72 -17.09
N ILE A 270 26.80 -6.95 -18.37
CA ILE A 270 27.75 -8.00 -18.82
C ILE A 270 29.02 -7.31 -19.33
N ASP A 271 30.12 -7.69 -18.65
CA ASP A 271 31.39 -7.07 -19.06
C ASP A 271 32.23 -8.07 -19.86
N ASN A 272 32.50 -7.74 -21.05
CA ASN A 272 33.29 -8.65 -21.92
C ASN A 272 34.60 -7.99 -22.33
N GLY A 273 34.90 -6.87 -21.63
CA GLY A 273 36.23 -6.24 -21.79
C GLY A 273 36.31 -5.39 -23.07
N ARG A 274 35.18 -5.40 -23.89
CA ARG A 274 35.17 -4.55 -25.09
C ARG A 274 33.88 -3.70 -25.10
N ALA A 275 34.07 -2.50 -25.79
CA ALA A 275 32.94 -1.56 -25.76
C ALA A 275 31.73 -2.13 -26.51
N TYR A 276 30.65 -1.66 -26.05
CA TYR A 276 29.31 -2.08 -26.56
C TYR A 276 29.24 -1.91 -28.08
N ASN A 277 28.90 -3.02 -28.74
CA ASN A 277 28.57 -3.07 -30.18
C ASN A 277 27.30 -3.91 -30.38
N PRO A 278 26.22 -3.21 -30.71
CA PRO A 278 24.92 -3.89 -30.76
C PRO A 278 24.90 -5.01 -31.79
N SER A 279 25.90 -5.07 -32.71
CA SER A 279 25.89 -6.14 -33.73
C SER A 279 26.73 -7.32 -33.26
N ASP A 280 27.42 -7.16 -32.02
CA ASP A 280 28.29 -8.25 -31.55
C ASP A 280 28.22 -8.32 -30.01
N LEU A 281 27.03 -8.75 -29.51
CA LEU A 281 26.84 -8.69 -28.04
C LEU A 281 27.59 -9.83 -27.36
N THR A 282 27.96 -10.89 -28.07
CA THR A 282 28.65 -12.05 -27.46
C THR A 282 30.08 -11.66 -27.04
N ASN A 283 30.67 -10.62 -27.70
CA ASN A 283 32.09 -10.32 -27.40
C ASN A 283 32.24 -8.90 -26.86
N THR A 284 31.08 -8.23 -26.72
CA THR A 284 31.22 -6.86 -26.22
C THR A 284 30.35 -6.69 -24.97
N SER A 285 30.81 -5.68 -24.14
CA SER A 285 30.02 -5.37 -22.93
C SER A 285 28.64 -4.81 -23.29
N HIS A 286 27.59 -5.21 -22.47
CA HIS A 286 26.23 -4.73 -22.76
C HIS A 286 25.34 -4.95 -21.54
N ASN A 287 24.17 -4.16 -21.63
CA ASN A 287 23.14 -4.40 -20.59
C ASN A 287 22.15 -5.47 -21.05
N GLU A 288 21.74 -6.26 -19.99
CA GLU A 288 20.76 -7.32 -20.30
C GLU A 288 19.66 -7.31 -19.23
N TYR A 289 18.41 -7.44 -19.84
CA TYR A 289 17.29 -7.49 -18.88
C TYR A 289 17.29 -8.83 -18.12
N GLU A 290 17.06 -8.72 -16.81
CA GLU A 290 16.90 -9.90 -15.94
C GLU A 290 15.50 -9.95 -15.31
N GLY A 291 14.69 -10.89 -15.80
CA GLY A 291 13.28 -10.90 -15.35
C GLY A 291 13.00 -12.07 -14.40
N THR A 292 14.05 -12.57 -13.63
CA THR A 292 13.85 -13.77 -12.79
C THR A 292 13.02 -13.42 -11.55
N LEU A 293 13.06 -12.10 -11.12
CA LEU A 293 12.29 -11.77 -9.90
C LEU A 293 11.31 -10.63 -10.21
N PRO A 294 10.14 -10.72 -9.59
CA PRO A 294 9.13 -9.64 -9.73
C PRO A 294 9.37 -8.51 -8.73
N LYS A 295 10.38 -7.76 -9.06
CA LYS A 295 10.75 -6.69 -8.11
C LYS A 295 10.94 -5.37 -8.88
N PHE A 296 10.86 -4.35 -8.07
CA PHE A 296 11.06 -3.03 -8.70
C PHE A 296 12.57 -2.79 -8.88
N ASP A 297 12.84 -2.10 -9.99
CA ASP A 297 14.19 -1.56 -10.26
C ASP A 297 14.07 -0.33 -11.17
N PHE A 298 15.26 0.26 -11.46
CA PHE A 298 15.18 1.45 -12.33
C PHE A 298 16.19 1.32 -13.48
N VAL A 299 15.79 1.97 -14.57
CA VAL A 299 16.75 2.09 -15.68
C VAL A 299 16.79 3.55 -16.15
N ASN A 300 17.97 3.88 -16.69
CA ASN A 300 18.07 5.31 -17.04
C ASN A 300 17.99 5.51 -18.56
N ASN A 301 17.87 6.78 -18.90
CA ASN A 301 17.68 7.10 -20.34
C ASN A 301 19.02 7.41 -20.99
N ASN A 302 20.14 6.98 -20.30
CA ASN A 302 21.45 7.29 -20.91
C ASN A 302 21.67 6.49 -22.20
N ASN A 303 21.74 7.28 -23.24
CA ASN A 303 21.98 6.56 -24.52
C ASN A 303 23.40 6.81 -25.03
N THR A 304 24.20 7.42 -24.18
CA THR A 304 25.56 7.77 -24.68
C THR A 304 26.58 6.84 -24.02
N ASP A 305 26.14 5.99 -23.18
CA ASP A 305 27.08 5.01 -22.61
C ASP A 305 27.67 4.12 -23.73
N THR A 306 28.96 4.31 -23.88
CA THR A 306 29.59 3.65 -25.06
C THR A 306 30.14 2.27 -24.65
N TYR A 307 30.19 2.10 -23.28
CA TYR A 307 30.79 0.80 -22.91
C TYR A 307 29.71 -0.27 -22.71
N PHE A 308 28.67 0.03 -22.02
CA PHE A 308 27.68 -1.04 -21.78
C PHE A 308 26.45 -0.83 -22.66
N GLY A 309 26.30 0.36 -23.30
CA GLY A 309 25.14 0.64 -24.16
C GLY A 309 23.94 1.13 -23.34
N PRO A 310 22.72 1.34 -24.03
CA PRO A 310 21.54 1.93 -23.39
C PRO A 310 20.82 0.93 -22.47
N GLU A 311 20.17 1.48 -21.38
CA GLU A 311 19.44 0.59 -20.43
C GLU A 311 17.96 0.51 -20.79
N LEU A 312 17.32 1.64 -21.02
CA LEU A 312 15.84 1.66 -21.19
C LEU A 312 15.43 0.84 -22.41
N PRO A 313 16.11 0.99 -23.58
CA PRO A 313 15.71 0.20 -24.75
C PRO A 313 15.89 -1.31 -24.50
N VAL A 314 16.88 -1.71 -23.75
CA VAL A 314 17.13 -3.14 -23.49
C VAL A 314 16.02 -3.71 -22.61
N THR A 315 15.46 -2.88 -21.74
CA THR A 315 14.43 -3.39 -20.81
C THR A 315 13.07 -3.53 -21.52
N GLY A 316 12.83 -2.78 -22.54
CA GLY A 316 11.58 -2.89 -23.34
C GLY A 316 10.33 -2.70 -22.46
N ASP A 317 9.31 -3.64 -22.62
CA ASP A 317 7.98 -3.49 -21.99
C ASP A 317 8.08 -3.62 -20.46
N ALA A 318 9.17 -4.17 -20.01
CA ALA A 318 9.29 -4.33 -18.54
C ALA A 318 9.39 -2.96 -17.84
N ALA A 319 9.67 -1.90 -18.55
CA ALA A 319 9.73 -0.56 -17.92
C ALA A 319 8.42 0.19 -18.12
N MET A 320 7.43 -0.53 -18.64
CA MET A 320 6.14 0.15 -18.92
C MET A 320 5.06 -0.45 -18.01
N TRP A 321 4.13 0.47 -17.61
CA TRP A 321 3.10 0.03 -16.65
C TRP A 321 1.69 0.34 -17.21
N ILE A 322 0.88 -0.63 -17.08
CA ILE A 322 -0.52 -0.49 -17.55
C ILE A 322 -1.42 -0.20 -16.34
N LEU A 323 -2.28 0.77 -16.62
CA LEU A 323 -3.26 1.09 -15.55
C LEU A 323 -4.60 0.43 -15.87
N GLU A 324 -4.98 -0.45 -14.91
CA GLU A 324 -6.30 -1.10 -15.06
C GLU A 324 -7.28 -0.55 -14.01
N LYS A 325 -8.31 0.02 -14.62
CA LYS A 325 -9.29 0.60 -13.67
C LYS A 325 -10.03 -0.51 -12.92
N VAL A 326 -10.14 -0.26 -11.58
CA VAL A 326 -10.97 -1.21 -10.83
C VAL A 326 -12.46 -0.84 -11.02
N ASP A 327 -13.16 -1.81 -11.73
CA ASP A 327 -14.59 -1.60 -12.04
C ASP A 327 -15.30 -2.94 -12.15
N ASP A 328 -16.42 -2.94 -12.92
CA ASP A 328 -17.23 -4.18 -12.95
C ASP A 328 -16.51 -5.28 -13.71
N THR A 329 -15.64 -4.84 -14.64
CA THR A 329 -14.93 -5.87 -15.42
C THR A 329 -13.66 -6.32 -14.70
N ASN A 330 -12.97 -5.35 -14.12
CA ASN A 330 -11.76 -5.64 -13.33
C ASN A 330 -12.03 -5.43 -11.84
N TYR A 331 -12.84 -6.36 -11.37
CA TYR A 331 -13.49 -6.15 -10.06
C TYR A 331 -12.50 -6.47 -8.93
N PHE A 332 -12.85 -5.90 -7.80
CA PHE A 332 -12.32 -6.36 -6.48
C PHE A 332 -13.42 -7.09 -5.72
N GLY A 333 -13.00 -8.27 -5.23
CA GLY A 333 -14.00 -9.06 -4.50
C GLY A 333 -13.38 -9.72 -3.25
N VAL A 334 -14.27 -10.09 -2.38
CA VAL A 334 -13.74 -10.82 -1.21
C VAL A 334 -13.98 -12.32 -1.39
N LYS A 335 -13.04 -13.08 -0.85
CA LYS A 335 -13.09 -14.55 -1.04
C LYS A 335 -13.09 -15.23 0.34
N PRO A 336 -14.33 -15.40 0.91
CA PRO A 336 -14.36 -16.10 2.21
C PRO A 336 -13.86 -17.55 2.09
N SER A 337 -13.32 -18.08 3.21
CA SER A 337 -12.85 -19.49 3.24
C SER A 337 -14.05 -20.45 3.31
N THR A 338 -13.83 -21.63 2.73
CA THR A 338 -14.93 -22.63 2.78
C THR A 338 -15.17 -23.09 4.23
N ASN A 339 -14.12 -22.82 5.08
CA ASN A 339 -14.27 -23.24 6.48
C ASN A 339 -15.05 -22.21 7.31
N MET A 340 -15.23 -21.12 6.71
CA MET A 340 -16.00 -20.10 7.47
C MET A 340 -17.47 -20.10 7.03
N ARG A 341 -18.04 -21.28 7.03
CA ARG A 341 -19.45 -21.41 6.62
C ARG A 341 -20.33 -21.53 7.88
N GLY A 342 -21.26 -20.55 7.94
CA GLY A 342 -22.18 -20.59 9.10
C GLY A 342 -23.27 -21.65 8.93
N ARG A 343 -24.13 -21.86 9.85
CA ARG A 343 -25.21 -22.85 9.76
C ARG A 343 -26.29 -22.41 8.77
N ASP A 344 -26.32 -21.13 8.65
CA ASP A 344 -27.35 -20.66 7.69
C ASP A 344 -26.91 -20.92 6.24
N GLY A 345 -25.77 -21.68 6.13
CA GLY A 345 -25.34 -22.04 4.76
C GLY A 345 -24.59 -20.88 4.08
N LYS A 346 -24.39 -19.80 4.82
CA LYS A 346 -23.71 -18.64 4.20
C LYS A 346 -22.24 -18.64 4.63
N TYR A 347 -21.45 -17.78 3.91
CA TYR A 347 -20.00 -17.68 4.22
C TYR A 347 -19.70 -16.29 4.79
N TYR A 348 -18.69 -16.37 5.73
CA TYR A 348 -18.45 -15.10 6.44
C TYR A 348 -16.94 -14.79 6.42
N THR A 349 -16.67 -13.48 6.37
CA THR A 349 -15.29 -12.98 6.50
C THR A 349 -15.33 -11.54 7.02
N THR A 350 -14.13 -11.11 7.38
CA THR A 350 -14.09 -9.69 7.79
C THR A 350 -13.20 -8.89 6.83
N LEU A 351 -13.42 -7.60 6.87
CA LEU A 351 -12.62 -6.77 5.94
C LEU A 351 -12.43 -5.38 6.55
N TYR A 352 -11.21 -4.93 6.46
CA TYR A 352 -10.87 -3.53 6.78
C TYR A 352 -9.95 -2.96 5.70
N VAL A 353 -10.45 -1.89 4.98
CA VAL A 353 -9.64 -1.38 3.85
C VAL A 353 -9.64 0.16 3.91
N ASP A 354 -8.72 0.77 3.18
CA ASP A 354 -8.53 2.24 3.31
C ASP A 354 -9.52 2.99 2.41
N PHE A 355 -10.22 2.33 1.52
CA PHE A 355 -11.10 3.07 0.61
C PHE A 355 -12.55 2.65 0.86
N PRO A 356 -13.51 3.58 0.55
CA PRO A 356 -14.92 3.18 0.58
C PRO A 356 -15.28 2.26 -0.58
N PHE A 357 -16.37 1.48 -0.27
CA PHE A 357 -16.73 0.61 -1.41
C PHE A 357 -18.24 0.39 -1.43
N GLN A 358 -18.72 0.35 -2.70
CA GLN A 358 -20.13 -0.05 -2.88
C GLN A 358 -20.22 -1.57 -3.02
N ILE A 359 -21.25 -2.15 -2.38
CA ILE A 359 -21.43 -3.62 -2.47
C ILE A 359 -22.22 -3.94 -3.75
N LYS A 360 -21.45 -4.62 -4.69
CA LYS A 360 -22.12 -4.99 -5.97
C LYS A 360 -22.65 -6.43 -5.90
N GLY A 361 -21.94 -7.23 -5.17
CA GLY A 361 -22.37 -8.64 -5.07
C GLY A 361 -23.48 -8.81 -4.03
N ASP A 362 -24.04 -9.99 -3.99
CA ASP A 362 -25.07 -10.29 -2.95
C ASP A 362 -24.40 -10.50 -1.58
N VAL A 363 -23.86 -9.38 -1.03
CA VAL A 363 -23.10 -9.37 0.24
C VAL A 363 -23.78 -8.38 1.20
N LYS A 364 -23.80 -8.83 2.43
CA LYS A 364 -24.22 -7.88 3.49
C LYS A 364 -23.05 -7.58 4.42
N ALA A 365 -23.05 -6.29 4.82
CA ALA A 365 -21.95 -5.89 5.71
C ALA A 365 -22.54 -5.50 7.08
N TYR A 366 -21.80 -5.95 8.07
CA TYR A 366 -22.30 -5.70 9.44
C TYR A 366 -21.19 -5.05 10.27
N THR A 367 -21.70 -4.26 11.32
CA THR A 367 -20.78 -3.79 12.36
C THR A 367 -21.12 -4.46 13.70
N ILE A 368 -20.15 -4.20 14.64
CA ILE A 368 -20.42 -4.71 16.00
C ILE A 368 -20.59 -3.52 16.95
N GLU A 369 -21.81 -3.45 17.67
CA GLU A 369 -22.08 -2.23 18.48
C GLU A 369 -21.92 -2.55 19.98
N GLY A 370 -21.69 -3.83 20.22
CA GLY A 370 -21.48 -4.14 21.66
C GLY A 370 -21.14 -5.63 21.83
N VAL A 371 -20.45 -5.87 22.99
CA VAL A 371 -20.25 -7.29 23.42
C VAL A 371 -20.93 -7.47 24.78
N GLU A 372 -21.93 -8.43 24.82
CA GLU A 372 -22.80 -8.49 26.02
C GLU A 372 -22.66 -9.86 26.69
N ALA A 373 -23.41 -9.84 27.87
CA ALA A 373 -23.37 -11.05 28.72
C ALA A 373 -24.01 -12.25 28.01
N LYS A 374 -23.92 -13.39 28.52
CA LYS A 374 -24.23 -14.70 27.91
C LYS A 374 -25.70 -14.79 27.51
N ASN A 375 -25.92 -15.29 26.29
CA ASN A 375 -27.30 -15.56 25.87
C ASN A 375 -27.82 -16.85 26.54
N ALA A 376 -29.12 -17.18 26.27
CA ALA A 376 -29.83 -18.32 26.89
C ALA A 376 -29.06 -19.63 26.68
N ASP A 377 -28.07 -19.61 25.79
CA ASP A 377 -27.30 -20.84 25.46
C ASP A 377 -25.92 -20.80 26.13
N GLY A 378 -25.75 -19.74 27.00
CA GLY A 378 -24.55 -19.70 27.84
C GLY A 378 -23.34 -19.10 27.12
N TYR A 379 -23.56 -18.49 25.77
CA TYR A 379 -22.42 -17.86 25.06
C TYR A 379 -22.45 -16.34 25.26
N TYR A 380 -21.20 -15.86 25.37
CA TYR A 380 -21.15 -14.38 25.21
C TYR A 380 -21.43 -14.01 23.74
N PHE A 381 -22.22 -12.88 23.55
CA PHE A 381 -22.50 -12.63 22.10
C PHE A 381 -22.14 -11.18 21.77
N ALA A 382 -21.77 -11.07 20.45
CA ALA A 382 -21.54 -9.74 19.86
C ALA A 382 -22.79 -9.23 19.14
N LYS A 383 -23.20 -7.98 19.56
CA LYS A 383 -24.40 -7.39 18.92
C LYS A 383 -24.08 -6.88 17.50
N VAL A 384 -24.75 -7.56 16.58
CA VAL A 384 -24.45 -7.26 15.16
C VAL A 384 -25.50 -6.25 14.66
N LYS A 385 -25.03 -5.24 13.92
CA LYS A 385 -25.94 -4.28 13.27
C LYS A 385 -25.63 -4.22 11.76
N LYS A 386 -26.70 -4.37 11.06
CA LYS A 386 -26.50 -4.27 9.59
C LYS A 386 -26.12 -2.84 9.18
N LEU A 387 -25.07 -2.83 8.45
CA LEU A 387 -24.57 -1.50 8.01
C LEU A 387 -24.95 -1.25 6.54
N ALA A 388 -24.73 -2.24 5.75
CA ALA A 388 -24.95 -2.00 4.31
C ALA A 388 -25.27 -3.33 3.62
N GLN A 389 -25.93 -3.20 2.47
CA GLN A 389 -26.22 -4.35 1.58
C GLN A 389 -26.00 -3.94 0.13
N GLN A 390 -26.39 -4.96 -0.74
CA GLN A 390 -26.11 -4.69 -2.17
C GLN A 390 -26.65 -3.32 -2.60
N GLY A 391 -25.72 -2.53 -3.20
CA GLY A 391 -26.12 -1.21 -3.74
C GLY A 391 -25.68 -0.09 -2.78
N ASP A 392 -25.49 -0.46 -1.53
CA ASP A 392 -25.11 0.57 -0.55
C ASP A 392 -23.59 0.72 -0.48
N VAL A 393 -23.18 1.88 0.12
CA VAL A 393 -21.73 2.16 0.22
C VAL A 393 -21.30 2.02 1.69
N VAL A 394 -20.20 1.26 1.84
CA VAL A 394 -19.53 1.24 3.16
C VAL A 394 -18.41 2.29 3.17
N PRO A 395 -18.40 3.15 4.18
CA PRO A 395 -17.39 4.22 4.23
C PRO A 395 -15.96 3.65 4.38
N ALA A 396 -15.03 4.54 3.99
CA ALA A 396 -13.61 4.12 4.07
C ALA A 396 -13.22 3.85 5.53
N GLN A 397 -12.32 2.90 5.69
CA GLN A 397 -11.71 2.54 7.00
C GLN A 397 -12.78 2.15 8.01
N THR A 398 -13.74 1.41 7.51
CA THR A 398 -14.77 0.83 8.42
C THR A 398 -14.58 -0.69 8.47
N ALA A 399 -14.29 -1.15 9.70
CA ALA A 399 -14.17 -2.63 9.84
C ALA A 399 -15.55 -3.29 9.81
N VAL A 400 -15.61 -4.43 9.01
CA VAL A 400 -16.97 -5.01 8.86
C VAL A 400 -16.84 -6.53 8.84
N VAL A 401 -17.91 -7.12 9.25
CA VAL A 401 -18.13 -8.55 8.94
C VAL A 401 -18.97 -8.66 7.66
N LEU A 402 -18.48 -9.58 6.80
CA LEU A 402 -19.22 -9.71 5.52
C LEU A 402 -19.89 -11.09 5.47
N GLU A 403 -21.12 -11.05 5.19
CA GLU A 403 -21.87 -12.29 4.90
C GLU A 403 -22.01 -12.51 3.40
N CYS A 404 -21.56 -13.69 2.95
CA CYS A 404 -21.51 -13.95 1.49
C CYS A 404 -22.29 -15.23 1.18
N ASN A 405 -22.81 -15.25 -0.13
CA ASN A 405 -23.58 -16.46 -0.54
C ASN A 405 -22.69 -17.44 -1.29
N SER A 406 -21.47 -17.00 -1.60
CA SER A 406 -20.53 -17.86 -2.36
C SER A 406 -19.09 -17.53 -1.93
N THR A 407 -18.19 -18.53 -2.18
CA THR A 407 -16.76 -18.26 -1.91
C THR A 407 -16.08 -17.68 -3.15
N ASN A 408 -16.76 -17.59 -4.24
CA ASN A 408 -16.19 -17.03 -5.48
C ASN A 408 -16.18 -15.49 -5.43
N PRO A 409 -15.02 -14.89 -5.53
CA PRO A 409 -14.92 -13.42 -5.40
C PRO A 409 -15.74 -12.71 -6.49
N ALA A 410 -15.92 -13.27 -7.61
CA ALA A 410 -16.74 -12.61 -8.66
C ALA A 410 -18.18 -12.40 -8.20
N ASP A 411 -18.66 -13.31 -7.30
CA ASP A 411 -20.04 -13.14 -6.76
C ASP A 411 -20.05 -12.18 -5.57
N ASN A 412 -18.86 -11.86 -5.05
CA ASN A 412 -18.78 -10.97 -3.86
C ASN A 412 -18.05 -9.67 -4.21
N GLN A 413 -18.44 -8.98 -5.18
CA GLN A 413 -17.69 -7.82 -5.70
C GLN A 413 -17.94 -6.58 -4.82
N LEU A 414 -16.86 -5.93 -4.61
CA LEU A 414 -16.88 -4.62 -3.93
C LEU A 414 -16.19 -3.56 -4.79
N LEU A 415 -16.99 -2.52 -5.06
CA LEU A 415 -16.44 -1.51 -5.97
C LEU A 415 -15.94 -0.30 -5.17
N PRO A 416 -14.65 -0.05 -5.25
CA PRO A 416 -14.13 1.14 -4.55
C PRO A 416 -14.70 2.44 -5.14
N THR A 417 -15.46 3.10 -4.32
CA THR A 417 -16.09 4.37 -4.73
C THR A 417 -16.69 5.04 -3.50
N GLY A 418 -16.79 6.36 -3.64
CA GLY A 418 -17.43 7.08 -2.51
C GLY A 418 -16.43 8.04 -1.85
N ASP A 419 -16.92 8.63 -0.71
CA ASP A 419 -16.11 9.60 0.05
C ASP A 419 -15.02 8.88 0.88
N GLU A 420 -13.83 9.38 0.73
CA GLU A 420 -12.69 8.65 1.36
C GLU A 420 -12.47 9.13 2.79
N THR A 421 -13.39 9.99 3.26
CA THR A 421 -13.24 10.42 4.65
C THR A 421 -13.89 9.38 5.58
N PRO A 422 -13.01 8.91 6.53
CA PRO A 422 -13.59 7.94 7.48
C PRO A 422 -14.75 8.55 8.28
N VAL A 423 -15.74 7.68 8.56
CA VAL A 423 -16.91 8.15 9.34
C VAL A 423 -16.89 7.45 10.70
N LEU A 424 -16.92 8.39 11.79
CA LEU A 424 -16.94 7.79 13.14
C LEU A 424 -18.28 7.08 13.39
N SER A 425 -18.18 6.01 14.20
CA SER A 425 -19.39 5.22 14.51
C SER A 425 -19.18 4.49 15.85
N ASN A 426 -20.27 3.89 16.31
CA ASN A 426 -20.13 3.07 17.56
C ASN A 426 -19.64 1.66 17.25
N ASN A 427 -19.10 1.45 16.07
CA ASN A 427 -18.53 0.14 15.69
C ASN A 427 -17.31 -0.20 16.56
N ARG A 428 -17.31 -1.42 17.11
CA ARG A 428 -16.23 -1.79 18.05
C ARG A 428 -15.11 -2.51 17.30
N LEU A 429 -15.41 -2.86 16.06
CA LEU A 429 -14.36 -3.60 15.34
C LEU A 429 -13.18 -2.67 15.00
N CYS A 430 -12.12 -3.29 15.09
CA CYS A 430 -10.86 -2.62 14.68
C CYS A 430 -10.23 -3.36 13.51
N GLY A 431 -9.21 -2.67 12.90
CA GLY A 431 -8.47 -3.35 11.81
C GLY A 431 -7.11 -2.66 11.58
N THR A 432 -6.35 -3.44 10.88
CA THR A 432 -5.07 -2.86 10.41
C THR A 432 -4.95 -3.10 8.90
N PHE A 433 -4.12 -2.18 8.26
CA PHE A 433 -4.00 -2.31 6.79
C PHE A 433 -2.93 -3.36 6.44
N PHE A 434 -1.97 -3.46 7.38
CA PHE A 434 -0.89 -4.44 7.12
C PHE A 434 -0.82 -5.44 8.27
N GLY A 435 -0.12 -6.53 7.96
CA GLY A 435 0.17 -7.47 9.08
C GLY A 435 1.08 -6.83 10.13
N GLU A 436 0.58 -6.99 11.41
CA GLU A 436 1.38 -6.30 12.46
C GLU A 436 1.53 -7.23 13.66
N ALA A 437 2.73 -7.07 14.26
CA ALA A 437 2.93 -7.81 15.54
C ALA A 437 1.99 -7.27 16.63
N ILE A 438 1.53 -8.27 17.41
CA ILE A 438 0.58 -7.87 18.48
C ILE A 438 1.34 -7.03 19.53
N ASN A 439 2.54 -7.36 19.76
CA ASN A 439 3.33 -6.62 20.76
C ASN A 439 3.54 -5.15 20.34
N GLY A 440 3.00 -4.23 21.14
CA GLY A 440 3.23 -2.78 20.88
C GLY A 440 2.22 -2.22 19.88
N LEU A 441 1.15 -3.06 19.56
CA LEU A 441 0.18 -2.62 18.53
C LEU A 441 -0.89 -1.74 19.19
N THR A 442 -1.12 -0.57 18.55
CA THR A 442 -2.25 0.29 18.94
C THR A 442 -3.17 0.52 17.72
N VAL A 443 -4.46 0.33 18.05
CA VAL A 443 -5.40 0.51 16.93
C VAL A 443 -6.54 1.42 17.37
N LYS A 444 -7.34 1.85 16.36
CA LYS A 444 -8.52 2.67 16.69
C LYS A 444 -9.80 1.90 16.36
N ASP A 445 -10.77 2.09 17.30
CA ASP A 445 -12.08 1.49 16.93
C ASP A 445 -12.95 2.51 16.18
N GLY A 446 -14.24 2.14 15.95
CA GLY A 446 -15.15 2.97 15.11
C GLY A 446 -15.39 4.36 15.71
N THR A 447 -15.13 4.52 17.02
CA THR A 447 -15.33 5.86 17.63
C THR A 447 -14.07 6.71 17.49
N GLY A 448 -12.97 6.03 17.10
CA GLY A 448 -11.69 6.78 16.98
C GLY A 448 -10.84 6.61 18.24
N ALA A 449 -11.34 5.84 19.20
CA ALA A 449 -10.56 5.64 20.43
C ALA A 449 -9.38 4.68 20.18
N GLU A 450 -8.25 5.06 20.77
CA GLU A 450 -7.05 4.20 20.63
C GLU A 450 -7.12 3.04 21.62
N ARG A 451 -6.72 1.86 21.09
CA ARG A 451 -6.75 0.66 21.94
C ARG A 451 -5.41 -0.07 21.83
N ASN A 452 -4.93 -0.32 23.04
CA ASN A 452 -3.71 -1.17 23.02
C ASN A 452 -4.10 -2.66 22.91
N VAL A 453 -3.36 -3.22 22.01
CA VAL A 453 -3.74 -4.62 21.73
C VAL A 453 -2.76 -5.54 22.48
N THR A 454 -3.42 -6.50 23.23
CA THR A 454 -2.60 -7.58 23.84
C THR A 454 -3.16 -8.95 23.44
N ARG A 455 -2.41 -9.85 23.82
CA ARG A 455 -2.88 -11.23 23.48
C ARG A 455 -4.15 -11.57 24.26
N ASP A 456 -4.23 -10.98 25.34
CA ASP A 456 -5.36 -11.37 26.21
C ASP A 456 -6.65 -10.65 25.79
N ASN A 457 -6.49 -9.60 25.13
CA ASN A 457 -7.77 -8.85 24.93
C ASN A 457 -8.19 -8.89 23.46
N ILE A 458 -7.46 -9.51 22.58
CA ILE A 458 -7.83 -9.52 21.15
C ILE A 458 -8.70 -10.75 20.88
N ARG A 459 -9.76 -10.52 20.03
CA ARG A 459 -10.60 -11.64 19.53
C ARG A 459 -10.66 -11.60 18.00
N ALA A 460 -10.23 -12.71 17.45
CA ALA A 460 -10.25 -12.77 15.98
C ALA A 460 -11.53 -13.48 15.48
N PHE A 461 -11.89 -13.10 14.35
CA PHE A 461 -13.10 -13.70 13.76
C PHE A 461 -12.82 -15.15 13.34
N ASN A 462 -13.64 -16.04 13.89
CA ASN A 462 -13.44 -17.47 13.59
C ASN A 462 -14.73 -18.25 13.88
N ILE A 463 -14.52 -19.60 13.60
CA ILE A 463 -15.62 -20.50 13.94
C ILE A 463 -15.13 -21.44 15.05
N ASN A 464 -16.00 -21.64 15.99
CA ASN A 464 -15.66 -22.65 17.03
C ASN A 464 -16.06 -24.06 16.57
N THR A 465 -14.96 -24.79 16.19
CA THR A 465 -15.27 -26.10 15.57
C THR A 465 -15.47 -27.15 16.67
N ALA A 466 -15.05 -26.81 17.91
CA ALA A 466 -15.23 -27.75 19.04
C ALA A 466 -16.70 -27.85 19.44
N ASP A 467 -17.40 -26.91 19.04
CA ASP A 467 -18.86 -26.97 19.29
C ASP A 467 -19.60 -27.50 18.05
N SER A 468 -20.41 -28.45 18.32
CA SER A 468 -21.15 -29.09 17.20
C SER A 468 -22.00 -28.08 16.43
N ARG A 469 -22.15 -26.89 17.18
CA ARG A 469 -23.04 -25.88 16.53
C ARG A 469 -22.21 -24.89 15.70
N ASN A 470 -20.83 -25.11 15.57
CA ASN A 470 -19.85 -24.29 14.82
C ASN A 470 -20.25 -22.81 14.80
N PRO A 471 -20.44 -22.24 15.97
CA PRO A 471 -20.87 -20.84 15.96
C PRO A 471 -19.78 -19.90 15.41
N ILE A 472 -20.35 -18.94 14.51
CA ILE A 472 -19.42 -17.93 13.95
C ILE A 472 -19.34 -16.75 14.92
N GLY A 473 -18.03 -16.33 15.17
CA GLY A 473 -17.92 -15.17 16.08
C GLY A 473 -16.47 -14.76 16.26
N PHE A 474 -16.21 -14.09 17.31
CA PHE A 474 -14.85 -13.60 17.62
C PHE A 474 -14.30 -14.39 18.80
N TYR A 475 -13.13 -14.97 18.56
CA TYR A 475 -12.60 -15.88 19.59
C TYR A 475 -11.15 -15.47 19.90
N LYS A 476 -10.79 -15.94 21.06
CA LYS A 476 -9.42 -15.65 21.51
C LYS A 476 -8.40 -16.29 20.58
N VAL A 477 -7.37 -15.49 20.37
CA VAL A 477 -6.35 -16.01 19.44
C VAL A 477 -5.43 -16.98 20.21
N LYS A 478 -4.97 -18.00 19.50
CA LYS A 478 -4.06 -18.97 20.16
C LYS A 478 -2.76 -18.29 20.61
N SER A 479 -2.06 -18.96 21.56
CA SER A 479 -0.88 -18.32 22.20
C SER A 479 0.29 -18.21 21.22
N ASN A 480 0.32 -19.03 20.19
CA ASN A 480 1.48 -18.98 19.27
C ASN A 480 1.27 -17.99 18.13
N VAL A 481 0.08 -17.32 18.14
CA VAL A 481 -0.13 -16.29 17.11
C VAL A 481 0.53 -14.98 17.58
N THR A 482 1.50 -14.50 16.76
CA THR A 482 2.26 -13.29 17.19
C THR A 482 1.93 -12.11 16.29
N ASN A 483 1.18 -12.40 15.18
CA ASN A 483 0.84 -11.30 14.25
C ASN A 483 -0.64 -11.39 13.85
N ILE A 484 -1.20 -10.21 13.67
CA ILE A 484 -2.56 -10.18 13.08
C ILE A 484 -2.47 -9.82 11.60
N PRO A 485 -3.27 -10.56 10.88
CA PRO A 485 -3.19 -10.28 9.44
C PRO A 485 -3.76 -8.90 9.09
N GLY A 486 -3.23 -8.27 8.01
CA GLY A 486 -3.74 -6.97 7.54
C GLY A 486 -5.12 -7.11 6.87
N ASN A 487 -5.83 -6.06 6.91
CA ASN A 487 -7.10 -5.86 6.17
C ASN A 487 -8.20 -6.76 6.73
N LYS A 488 -7.91 -7.31 7.94
CA LYS A 488 -8.98 -8.06 8.61
C LYS A 488 -9.45 -7.31 9.85
N ALA A 489 -10.72 -7.65 10.21
CA ALA A 489 -11.29 -6.93 11.35
C ALA A 489 -11.29 -7.85 12.59
N PHE A 490 -11.08 -7.21 13.73
CA PHE A 490 -11.08 -7.99 14.98
C PHE A 490 -11.59 -7.11 16.12
N LEU A 491 -11.78 -7.77 17.39
CA LEU A 491 -12.24 -7.01 18.57
C LEU A 491 -11.08 -6.82 19.54
N VAL A 492 -11.10 -5.66 20.11
CA VAL A 492 -10.19 -5.44 21.25
C VAL A 492 -11.05 -5.14 22.49
N LEU A 493 -10.85 -6.05 23.45
CA LEU A 493 -11.79 -5.97 24.58
C LEU A 493 -11.18 -5.12 25.70
N THR A 494 -12.09 -4.53 26.51
CA THR A 494 -11.63 -3.93 27.78
C THR A 494 -11.26 -5.02 28.79
N ASN A 495 -10.58 -4.58 29.84
CA ASN A 495 -10.15 -5.59 30.85
C ASN A 495 -11.35 -6.36 31.43
N ALA A 496 -12.46 -5.68 31.57
CA ALA A 496 -13.64 -6.35 32.15
C ALA A 496 -14.24 -7.36 31.17
N GLU A 497 -14.05 -7.18 29.95
CA GLU A 497 -14.68 -8.04 28.92
C GLU A 497 -13.76 -9.21 28.56
N ALA A 498 -12.50 -9.02 28.86
CA ALA A 498 -11.50 -9.97 28.33
C ALA A 498 -11.59 -11.30 29.08
N GLN A 499 -12.66 -11.43 30.03
CA GLN A 499 -12.83 -12.73 30.71
C GLN A 499 -13.51 -13.74 29.79
N ALA A 500 -14.15 -13.28 28.71
CA ALA A 500 -14.85 -14.20 27.79
C ALA A 500 -13.88 -14.74 26.73
N LYS A 501 -14.06 -16.11 26.49
CA LYS A 501 -13.13 -16.75 25.53
C LYS A 501 -13.62 -16.53 24.09
N GLY A 502 -14.89 -16.06 23.93
CA GLY A 502 -15.38 -15.79 22.56
C GLY A 502 -16.77 -15.14 22.60
N PHE A 503 -17.07 -14.49 21.42
CA PHE A 503 -18.39 -13.87 21.27
C PHE A 503 -19.03 -14.37 19.96
N VAL A 504 -20.19 -15.03 20.14
CA VAL A 504 -20.92 -15.50 18.94
C VAL A 504 -21.76 -14.36 18.37
N LEU A 505 -21.83 -14.39 17.03
CA LEU A 505 -22.62 -13.28 16.44
C LEU A 505 -24.11 -13.49 16.71
N GLU A 506 -24.74 -12.40 17.15
CA GLU A 506 -26.22 -12.41 17.26
C GLU A 506 -26.83 -11.31 16.38
N PHE A 507 -27.67 -11.78 15.39
CA PHE A 507 -28.23 -10.82 14.41
C PHE A 507 -29.61 -10.36 14.88
N GLU A 508 -29.96 -8.97 14.88
CA GLU A 508 -31.17 -8.27 15.36
C GLU A 508 -32.44 -8.82 14.70
N ASP A 509 -32.36 -9.61 13.56
CA ASP A 509 -33.63 -10.15 12.98
C ASP A 509 -34.00 -11.47 13.66
N GLY A 510 -33.74 -11.60 14.99
CA GLY A 510 -34.66 -12.42 15.83
C GLY A 510 -34.97 -13.77 15.16
N GLY A 511 -34.35 -14.91 15.47
CA GLY A 511 -35.07 -16.08 16.05
C GLY A 511 -34.67 -17.37 15.33
N THR A 512 -33.54 -18.03 15.68
CA THR A 512 -33.54 -19.49 15.51
C THR A 512 -34.62 -19.93 14.51
N THR A 513 -34.44 -19.62 13.23
CA THR A 513 -35.26 -20.54 12.40
C THR A 513 -34.62 -21.94 12.40
N GLY A 514 -34.33 -22.47 13.62
CA GLY A 514 -34.20 -23.95 13.49
C GLY A 514 -34.95 -24.64 14.63
N ILE A 515 -36.27 -24.71 14.63
CA ILE A 515 -36.88 -25.76 15.49
C ILE A 515 -35.78 -26.47 16.29
N GLU A 516 -35.28 -25.95 17.34
CA GLU A 516 -34.72 -26.92 18.32
C GLU A 516 -35.19 -26.53 19.73
N THR A 517 -36.44 -26.86 19.98
CA THR A 517 -36.63 -27.19 21.41
C THR A 517 -37.29 -28.56 21.53
N ILE A 518 -36.60 -29.68 21.39
CA ILE A 518 -37.24 -30.75 22.21
C ILE A 518 -37.27 -30.32 23.68
N GLU A 519 -38.13 -29.36 24.03
CA GLU A 519 -38.63 -29.28 25.43
C GLU A 519 -38.39 -30.60 26.18
N ASN A 520 -37.22 -30.85 26.67
CA ASN A 520 -37.24 -31.73 27.86
C ASN A 520 -38.24 -31.23 28.91
N SER A 521 -39.60 -31.25 28.53
CA SER A 521 -40.64 -31.09 29.57
C SER A 521 -40.51 -32.20 30.63
N LYS A 522 -39.74 -31.97 31.66
CA LYS A 522 -40.21 -32.25 33.04
C LYS A 522 -41.14 -33.46 33.08
N HIS A 523 -40.62 -34.69 33.02
CA HIS A 523 -41.10 -35.94 33.65
C HIS A 523 -42.13 -35.65 34.75
N SER A 524 -43.37 -35.23 34.26
CA SER A 524 -44.48 -35.56 35.19
C SER A 524 -45.15 -36.87 34.74
N THR A 525 -44.77 -38.08 35.18
CA THR A 525 -45.44 -39.37 35.42
C THR A 525 -46.95 -39.18 35.63
N GLU A 526 -47.68 -38.64 34.54
CA GLU A 526 -49.11 -39.00 34.70
C GLU A 526 -49.90 -38.48 33.49
N ASP A 527 -49.70 -39.15 32.18
CA ASP A 527 -50.94 -39.27 31.36
C ASP A 527 -50.70 -40.26 30.23
N GLY A 528 -50.74 -41.59 30.41
CA GLY A 528 -51.26 -42.93 30.08
C GLY A 528 -51.87 -43.01 28.69
N VAL A 529 -51.28 -42.21 27.57
CA VAL A 529 -51.94 -42.51 26.27
C VAL A 529 -51.03 -43.46 25.47
N TYR A 530 -51.58 -44.64 25.01
CA TYR A 530 -50.83 -45.70 24.31
C TYR A 530 -51.05 -45.60 22.80
N TYR A 531 -49.89 -45.70 22.08
CA TYR A 531 -49.96 -45.81 20.60
C TYR A 531 -49.36 -47.15 20.16
N ASP A 532 -50.04 -47.78 19.15
CA ASP A 532 -49.40 -48.99 18.59
C ASP A 532 -48.26 -48.61 17.63
N LEU A 533 -47.51 -49.55 17.11
CA LEU A 533 -46.27 -49.26 16.34
C LEU A 533 -46.61 -48.61 14.99
N GLN A 534 -47.93 -48.54 14.77
CA GLN A 534 -48.32 -47.85 13.51
C GLN A 534 -48.81 -46.43 13.81
N GLY A 535 -48.67 -46.04 15.10
CA GLY A 535 -48.92 -44.62 15.41
C GLY A 535 -50.40 -44.34 15.69
N ARG A 536 -51.25 -45.44 15.86
CA ARG A 536 -52.68 -45.25 16.23
C ARG A 536 -52.82 -45.27 17.76
N ARG A 537 -53.68 -44.32 18.23
CA ARG A 537 -53.96 -44.27 19.70
C ARG A 537 -54.78 -45.48 20.13
N VAL A 538 -54.37 -46.09 21.28
CA VAL A 538 -55.02 -47.32 21.79
C VAL A 538 -55.53 -47.03 23.20
N GLU A 539 -56.84 -47.08 23.40
CA GLU A 539 -57.49 -46.68 24.68
C GLU A 539 -57.39 -47.80 25.71
N ASN A 540 -57.28 -49.09 25.25
CA ASN A 540 -57.16 -50.23 26.19
C ASN A 540 -56.07 -51.20 25.71
N PRO A 541 -54.81 -50.84 26.07
CA PRO A 541 -53.73 -51.68 25.55
C PRO A 541 -53.77 -53.09 26.13
N THR A 542 -53.72 -54.12 25.26
CA THR A 542 -53.56 -55.51 25.74
C THR A 542 -52.08 -55.92 25.70
N ARG A 543 -51.75 -57.17 25.89
CA ARG A 543 -50.34 -57.63 25.90
C ARG A 543 -49.65 -57.32 24.56
N GLY A 544 -48.66 -56.49 24.61
CA GLY A 544 -47.92 -56.19 23.37
C GLY A 544 -47.08 -54.91 23.54
N VAL A 545 -46.37 -54.43 22.55
CA VAL A 545 -45.44 -53.29 22.62
C VAL A 545 -46.19 -52.02 22.20
N TYR A 546 -46.00 -50.92 23.02
CA TYR A 546 -46.67 -49.64 22.72
C TYR A 546 -45.69 -48.50 22.95
N ILE A 547 -46.11 -47.33 22.34
CA ILE A 547 -45.30 -46.11 22.53
C ILE A 547 -46.02 -45.20 23.53
N VAL A 548 -45.38 -44.99 24.67
CA VAL A 548 -45.94 -44.04 25.65
C VAL A 548 -44.88 -42.99 25.97
N ASN A 549 -45.19 -41.77 25.62
CA ASN A 549 -44.28 -40.65 25.89
C ASN A 549 -42.96 -40.80 25.14
N GLY A 550 -43.14 -41.46 23.93
CA GLY A 550 -41.94 -41.47 23.05
C GLY A 550 -41.02 -42.66 23.36
N LYS A 551 -41.47 -43.59 24.35
CA LYS A 551 -40.67 -44.79 24.65
C LYS A 551 -41.48 -46.05 24.41
N LYS A 552 -40.72 -47.10 23.96
CA LYS A 552 -41.38 -48.42 23.77
C LYS A 552 -41.66 -49.07 25.12
N VAL A 553 -42.90 -49.32 25.38
CA VAL A 553 -43.29 -49.99 26.63
C VAL A 553 -43.97 -51.32 26.31
N VAL A 554 -43.60 -52.38 27.08
CA VAL A 554 -44.22 -53.72 26.87
C VAL A 554 -45.25 -53.96 27.98
N ILE A 555 -46.50 -54.16 27.50
CA ILE A 555 -47.56 -54.51 28.49
C ILE A 555 -47.71 -56.03 28.51
N LYS A 556 -47.19 -56.67 29.66
CA LYS A 556 -47.28 -58.13 29.82
C LYS A 556 -48.63 -58.51 30.44
#